data_AF-A0A8X6HQU8-F1
#
_entry.id   AF-A0A8X6HQU8-F1
#
_cell.length_a   1.000
_cell.length_b   1.000
_cell.length_c   1.000
_cell.angle_alpha   90.00
_cell.angle_beta   90.00
_cell.angle_gamma   90.00
#
_symmetry.space_group_name_H-M   'P 1'
#
loop_
_entity.id
_entity.type
_entity.pdbx_description
1 polymer ?
#
loop_
_entity_poly.entity_id
_entity_poly.type
_entity_poly.pdbx_seq_one_letter_code
_entity_poly.pdbx_strand_id
1 'polypeptide(L)'
;MMIILFLRRNRKADKLLKIPMNFTVVGTIRENKPEILPQLLELRFRSVGTSMYCFDQAKTILSYETKQNTCAVLLSTFHET
;
A
#
# COMPACT_ATOMS: atom_id res chain seq x y z
N MET A 1 10.50 -12.10 7.23
CA MET A 1 9.63 -11.65 8.34
C MET A 1 8.52 -10.81 7.72
N MET A 2 7.28 -11.32 7.69
CA MET A 2 6.14 -10.68 7.02
C MET A 2 5.28 -10.02 8.10
N ILE A 3 5.29 -8.68 8.14
CA ILE A 3 4.51 -7.90 9.10
C ILE A 3 3.28 -7.40 8.36
N ILE A 4 2.10 -7.88 8.77
CA ILE A 4 0.80 -7.47 8.27
C ILE A 4 0.30 -6.33 9.15
N LEU A 5 0.00 -5.17 8.56
CA LEU A 5 -0.63 -4.06 9.26
C LEU A 5 -1.99 -3.77 8.65
N PHE A 6 -2.90 -3.19 9.45
CA PHE A 6 -4.26 -2.84 9.03
C PHE A 6 -4.34 -1.34 8.69
N LEU A 7 -4.88 -1.04 7.51
CA LEU A 7 -4.80 0.29 6.88
C LEU A 7 -5.90 1.26 7.32
N ARG A 8 -5.61 2.57 7.27
CA ARG A 8 -6.60 3.64 7.45
C ARG A 8 -7.25 3.99 6.09
N ARG A 9 -8.55 4.29 6.11
CA ARG A 9 -9.47 4.31 4.95
C ARG A 9 -9.18 5.38 3.86
N ASN A 10 -9.04 4.93 2.61
CA ASN A 10 -8.66 5.72 1.43
C ASN A 10 -9.85 6.21 0.57
N ARG A 11 -10.26 7.48 0.78
CA ARG A 11 -11.51 8.04 0.21
C ARG A 11 -11.56 8.13 -1.32
N LYS A 12 -10.42 8.17 -2.02
CA LYS A 12 -10.37 8.30 -3.49
C LYS A 12 -10.51 6.96 -4.20
N ALA A 13 -9.77 5.94 -3.74
CA ALA A 13 -9.86 4.59 -4.28
C ALA A 13 -11.25 3.98 -4.04
N ASP A 14 -11.85 4.25 -2.88
CA ASP A 14 -13.20 3.80 -2.53
C ASP A 14 -14.29 4.30 -3.50
N LYS A 15 -14.08 5.38 -4.25
CA LYS A 15 -15.06 5.87 -5.24
C LYS A 15 -15.04 5.05 -6.54
N LEU A 16 -13.90 4.46 -6.89
CA LEU A 16 -13.73 3.69 -8.13
C LEU A 16 -14.21 2.25 -7.99
N LEU A 17 -14.27 1.77 -6.74
CA LEU A 17 -14.86 0.48 -6.36
C LEU A 17 -16.40 0.50 -6.30
N LYS A 18 -17.03 1.68 -6.43
CA LYS A 18 -18.50 1.79 -6.40
C LYS A 18 -19.09 1.58 -7.80
N ILE A 19 -20.24 0.91 -7.84
CA ILE A 19 -21.07 0.73 -9.03
C ILE A 19 -21.41 2.11 -9.63
N PRO A 20 -21.35 2.28 -10.98
CA PRO A 20 -21.24 1.25 -12.01
C PRO A 20 -19.81 0.89 -12.44
N MET A 21 -18.79 1.53 -11.86
CA MET A 21 -17.44 1.52 -12.43
C MET A 21 -16.66 0.22 -12.20
N ASN A 22 -16.85 -0.48 -11.07
CA ASN A 22 -16.19 -1.76 -10.74
C ASN A 22 -14.71 -1.86 -11.18
N PHE A 23 -13.98 -0.75 -11.15
CA PHE A 23 -12.62 -0.71 -11.65
C PHE A 23 -11.64 -1.05 -10.54
N THR A 24 -10.72 -1.94 -10.84
CA THR A 24 -9.56 -2.21 -10.01
C THR A 24 -8.48 -1.17 -10.33
N VAL A 25 -8.07 -0.44 -9.32
CA VAL A 25 -6.97 0.51 -9.37
C VAL A 25 -5.71 -0.15 -8.84
N VAL A 26 -4.66 -0.08 -9.65
CA VAL A 26 -3.28 -0.39 -9.25
C VAL A 26 -2.42 0.80 -9.62
N GLY A 27 -1.60 1.28 -8.69
CA GLY A 27 -0.69 2.38 -8.99
C GLY A 27 0.22 2.74 -7.83
N THR A 28 1.25 3.51 -8.14
CA THR A 28 2.16 4.06 -7.14
C THR A 28 1.54 5.26 -6.45
N ILE A 29 1.70 5.36 -5.15
CA ILE A 29 1.27 6.52 -4.35
C ILE A 29 2.47 7.21 -3.72
N ARG A 30 2.35 8.53 -3.52
CA ARG A 30 3.40 9.30 -2.83
C ARG A 30 3.38 8.99 -1.33
N GLU A 31 4.57 8.93 -0.73
CA GLU A 31 4.80 8.60 0.69
C GLU A 31 4.12 9.59 1.66
N ASN A 32 3.96 10.86 1.27
CA ASN A 32 3.37 11.92 2.10
C ASN A 32 1.84 11.78 2.31
N LYS A 33 1.24 10.63 2.00
CA LYS A 33 -0.21 10.43 2.18
C LYS A 33 -0.50 10.01 3.62
N PRO A 34 -1.47 10.65 4.30
CA PRO A 34 -1.84 10.29 5.69
C PRO A 34 -2.47 8.89 5.81
N GLU A 35 -2.78 8.30 4.66
CA GLU A 35 -3.31 6.96 4.46
C GLU A 35 -2.22 5.89 4.69
N ILE A 36 -0.95 6.25 4.49
CA ILE A 36 0.19 5.34 4.58
C ILE A 36 0.62 5.25 6.03
N LEU A 37 0.70 4.03 6.54
CA LEU A 37 1.22 3.76 7.87
C LEU A 37 2.71 4.11 7.95
N PRO A 38 3.17 4.86 8.97
CA PRO A 38 4.59 5.18 9.13
C PRO A 38 5.50 3.94 9.13
N GLN A 39 5.00 2.80 9.62
CA GLN A 39 5.70 1.53 9.62
C GLN A 39 6.03 1.01 8.20
N LEU A 40 5.23 1.34 7.19
CA LEU A 40 5.53 1.01 5.78
C LEU A 40 6.70 1.83 5.24
N LEU A 41 6.96 2.99 5.83
CA LEU A 41 8.04 3.91 5.46
C LEU A 41 9.28 3.72 6.36
N GLU A 42 9.24 2.80 7.31
CA GLU A 42 10.37 2.53 8.19
C GLU A 42 11.39 1.61 7.48
N LEU A 43 12.44 2.22 6.94
CA LEU A 43 13.47 1.53 6.14
C LEU A 43 14.72 1.15 6.95
N ARG A 44 14.89 1.68 8.17
CA ARG A 44 16.12 1.53 8.98
C ARG A 44 16.55 0.09 9.24
N PHE A 45 15.60 -0.84 9.28
CA PHE A 45 15.82 -2.25 9.58
C PHE A 45 15.42 -3.17 8.41
N ARG A 46 15.26 -2.62 7.20
CA ARG A 46 14.87 -3.37 6.01
C ARG A 46 16.07 -3.58 5.10
N SER A 47 16.00 -4.67 4.32
CA SER A 47 17.01 -4.98 3.31
C SER A 47 16.46 -4.60 1.94
N VAL A 48 17.34 -4.10 1.07
CA VAL A 48 17.00 -3.82 -0.32
C VAL A 48 16.41 -5.06 -0.98
N GLY A 49 15.32 -4.89 -1.72
CA GLY A 49 14.56 -5.99 -2.32
C GLY A 49 13.48 -6.60 -1.42
N THR A 50 13.31 -6.10 -0.20
CA THR A 50 12.22 -6.53 0.68
C THR A 50 10.94 -5.72 0.46
N SER A 51 9.79 -6.40 0.54
CA SER A 51 8.46 -5.79 0.52
C SER A 51 7.75 -5.92 1.87
N MET A 52 6.90 -4.96 2.17
CA MET A 52 6.03 -4.95 3.34
C MET A 52 4.61 -4.64 2.87
N TYR A 53 3.64 -5.40 3.37
CA TYR A 53 2.26 -5.34 2.93
C TYR A 53 1.35 -4.90 4.06
N CYS A 54 0.36 -4.10 3.71
CA CYS A 54 -0.67 -3.62 4.59
C CYS A 54 -2.00 -3.87 3.89
N PHE A 55 -2.89 -4.58 4.56
CA PHE A 55 -4.16 -4.98 4.00
C PHE A 55 -5.31 -4.25 4.71
N ASP A 56 -6.27 -3.83 3.92
CA ASP A 56 -7.58 -3.35 4.30
C ASP A 56 -8.61 -4.22 3.55
N GLN A 57 -9.85 -4.28 4.01
CA GLN A 57 -10.87 -5.22 3.54
C GLN A 57 -11.06 -5.28 2.02
N ALA A 58 -10.71 -4.21 1.28
CA ALA A 58 -10.79 -4.15 -0.17
C ALA A 58 -9.52 -3.58 -0.84
N LYS A 59 -8.43 -3.37 -0.08
CA LYS A 59 -7.24 -2.65 -0.58
C LYS A 59 -5.97 -3.21 0.04
N THR A 60 -4.92 -3.23 -0.76
CA THR A 60 -3.57 -3.60 -0.33
C THR A 60 -2.63 -2.43 -0.61
N ILE A 61 -1.85 -2.00 0.37
CA ILE A 61 -0.68 -1.16 0.16
C ILE A 61 0.57 -1.98 0.36
N LEU A 62 1.51 -1.79 -0.53
CA LEU A 62 2.81 -2.43 -0.58
C LEU A 62 3.87 -1.33 -0.50
N SER A 63 4.84 -1.48 0.38
CA SER A 63 6.08 -0.70 0.36
C SER A 63 7.22 -1.63 -0.05
N TYR A 64 7.91 -1.31 -1.14
CA TYR A 64 9.05 -2.07 -1.67
C TYR A 64 10.32 -1.24 -1.57
N GLU A 65 11.36 -1.75 -0.91
CA GLU A 65 12.64 -1.07 -0.82
C GLU A 65 13.44 -1.29 -2.11
N THR A 66 13.52 -0.25 -2.95
CA THR A 66 14.18 -0.31 -4.26
C THR A 66 15.68 -0.13 -4.14
N LYS A 67 16.11 0.73 -3.21
CA LYS A 67 17.51 1.07 -2.88
C LYS A 67 17.57 1.35 -1.39
N GLN A 68 18.77 1.36 -0.83
CA GLN A 68 18.98 1.63 0.59
C GLN A 68 18.31 2.97 0.98
N ASN A 69 17.44 2.93 1.99
CA ASN A 69 16.66 4.09 2.46
C ASN A 69 15.74 4.73 1.40
N THR A 70 15.40 4.03 0.31
CA THR A 70 14.43 4.51 -0.69
C THR A 70 13.39 3.43 -0.97
N CYS A 71 12.11 3.78 -0.87
CA CYS A 71 11.02 2.85 -1.14
C CYS A 71 10.07 3.34 -2.22
N ALA A 72 9.43 2.39 -2.90
CA ALA A 72 8.28 2.63 -3.76
C ALA A 72 7.04 2.12 -3.04
N VAL A 73 6.01 2.96 -2.96
CA VAL A 73 4.73 2.59 -2.34
C VAL A 73 3.69 2.36 -3.43
N LEU A 74 3.08 1.19 -3.44
CA LEU A 74 2.02 0.79 -4.36
C LEU A 74 0.71 0.62 -3.61
N LEU A 75 -0.38 1.07 -4.22
CA LEU A 75 -1.75 0.79 -3.80
C LEU A 75 -2.39 -0.11 -4.86
N SER A 76 -2.95 -1.21 -4.40
CA SER A 76 -3.82 -2.08 -5.17
C SER A 76 -5.19 -2.12 -4.50
N THR A 77 -6.25 -2.08 -5.29
CA THR A 77 -7.63 -2.39 -4.86
C THR A 77 -8.09 -3.75 -5.36
N PHE A 78 -7.17 -4.52 -5.93
CA PHE A 78 -7.35 -5.93 -6.22
C PHE A 78 -7.03 -6.71 -4.94
N HIS A 79 -8.06 -7.25 -4.32
CA HIS A 79 -7.91 -8.22 -3.23
C HIS A 79 -8.51 -9.54 -3.71
N GLU A 80 -7.64 -10.51 -3.99
CA GLU A 80 -8.05 -11.91 -4.10
C GLU A 80 -8.34 -12.42 -2.68
N THR A 81 -9.50 -13.06 -2.53
CA THR A 81 -9.91 -13.77 -1.32
C THR A 81 -9.51 -15.23 -1.47
#